data_AF-D5CM55-F1
#
_entry.id   AF-D5CM55-F1
#
_cell.length_a   1.000
_cell.length_b   1.000
_cell.length_c   1.000
_cell.angle_alpha   90.00
_cell.angle_beta   90.00
_cell.angle_gamma   90.00
#
_symmetry.space_group_name_H-M   'P 1'
#
loop_
_entity.id
_entity.type
_entity.pdbx_description
1 polymer ?
#
loop_
_entity_poly.entity_id
_entity_poly.type
_entity_poly.pdbx_seq_one_letter_code
_entity_poly.pdbx_strand_id
1 'polypeptide(L)'
;MRTILKSLLLLLLMVSLPASAQDECASPSHLKSHAGHYAKKIFWDNLPAVNNWPEALRKFNSYDSSAINIYDTGMVAIIFGWHEGATVTCANFRDSELWIKDPASPKSKWIGPFIKVGAIVPPYAENQYYFVKLFGNSCYTSDKKERWCFQPGAISIDAKLHPAELVLDTSEMPETGTPVTIDKDEENTLIFTPTPKGFKVFKYTFDPEEGYSQIDPHKTLPWRTLSH
;
A
#
# COMPACT_ATOMS: atom_id res chain seq x y z
N MET A 1 -9.22 -65.47 43.12
CA MET A 1 -8.60 -64.45 43.99
C MET A 1 -7.41 -63.87 43.24
N ARG A 2 -7.45 -62.58 42.86
CA ARG A 2 -6.59 -61.46 43.36
C ARG A 2 -5.08 -61.77 43.17
N THR A 3 -4.24 -60.95 42.51
CA THR A 3 -4.02 -59.49 42.64
C THR A 3 -3.08 -59.05 41.49
N ILE A 4 -3.45 -58.12 40.58
CA ILE A 4 -3.01 -56.70 40.49
C ILE A 4 -1.52 -56.45 40.83
N LEU A 5 -0.75 -55.78 39.93
CA LEU A 5 -0.24 -54.40 40.09
C LEU A 5 1.06 -54.09 39.30
N LYS A 6 0.90 -53.19 38.32
CA LYS A 6 1.80 -52.08 37.91
C LYS A 6 3.28 -52.41 37.61
N SER A 7 3.65 -52.31 36.34
CA SER A 7 4.93 -51.72 35.97
C SER A 7 4.71 -50.57 35.00
N LEU A 8 4.85 -49.41 35.63
CA LEU A 8 4.87 -48.04 35.18
C LEU A 8 5.35 -47.87 33.73
N LEU A 9 4.41 -47.42 32.91
CA LEU A 9 4.60 -46.79 31.61
C LEU A 9 5.44 -45.51 31.81
N LEU A 10 6.77 -45.61 31.70
CA LEU A 10 7.65 -44.43 31.64
C LEU A 10 7.67 -43.91 30.20
N LEU A 11 6.53 -43.39 29.75
CA LEU A 11 6.42 -42.66 28.50
C LEU A 11 7.15 -41.33 28.71
N LEU A 12 8.41 -41.25 28.29
CA LEU A 12 9.11 -39.98 28.11
C LEU A 12 8.34 -39.16 27.07
N LEU A 13 7.38 -38.38 27.55
CA LEU A 13 6.87 -37.21 26.86
C LEU A 13 8.01 -36.20 26.79
N MET A 14 8.91 -36.40 25.83
CA MET A 14 9.73 -35.33 25.26
C MET A 14 8.74 -34.39 24.57
N VAL A 15 8.08 -33.54 25.36
CA VAL A 15 7.40 -32.37 24.85
C VAL A 15 8.52 -31.45 24.37
N SER A 16 8.93 -31.62 23.13
CA SER A 16 9.66 -30.61 22.40
C SER A 16 8.75 -29.40 22.36
N LEU A 17 8.90 -28.52 23.37
CA LEU A 17 8.42 -27.15 23.29
C LEU A 17 8.97 -26.63 21.96
N PRO A 18 8.10 -26.30 20.98
CA PRO A 18 8.58 -25.62 19.80
C PRO A 18 9.23 -24.34 20.31
N ALA A 19 10.56 -24.28 20.27
CA ALA A 19 11.27 -23.03 20.40
C ALA A 19 10.60 -22.08 19.41
N SER A 20 10.12 -20.94 19.90
CA SER A 20 9.39 -19.94 19.14
C SER A 20 10.28 -19.44 17.99
N ALA A 21 10.28 -20.17 16.87
CA ALA A 21 10.93 -19.78 15.63
C ALA A 21 10.35 -18.47 15.06
N GLN A 22 9.29 -17.96 15.68
CA GLN A 22 8.59 -16.74 15.30
C GLN A 22 9.30 -15.46 15.77
N ASP A 23 10.28 -15.52 16.69
CA ASP A 23 10.96 -14.33 17.24
C ASP A 23 12.37 -14.05 16.67
N GLU A 24 12.90 -14.97 15.87
CA GLU A 24 14.19 -14.82 15.20
C GLU A 24 14.07 -13.94 13.95
N CYS A 25 15.16 -13.26 13.60
CA CYS A 25 15.27 -12.51 12.35
C CYS A 25 15.67 -13.46 11.22
N ALA A 26 15.03 -13.35 10.06
CA ALA A 26 15.44 -14.09 8.88
C ALA A 26 16.83 -13.65 8.40
N SER A 27 17.58 -14.58 7.83
CA SER A 27 18.88 -14.28 7.22
C SER A 27 18.72 -13.45 5.94
N PRO A 28 19.74 -12.65 5.56
CA PRO A 28 19.70 -11.92 4.29
C PRO A 28 19.49 -12.82 3.06
N SER A 29 20.02 -14.05 3.07
CA SER A 29 19.81 -15.00 1.96
C SER A 29 18.36 -15.47 1.85
N HIS A 30 17.67 -15.67 2.98
CA HIS A 30 16.25 -15.98 2.99
C HIS A 30 15.41 -14.77 2.55
N LEU A 31 15.76 -13.57 2.99
CA LEU A 31 15.05 -12.34 2.59
C LEU A 31 15.23 -12.06 1.10
N LYS A 32 16.44 -12.28 0.55
CA LYS A 32 16.74 -12.11 -0.88
C LYS A 32 15.81 -12.91 -1.78
N SER A 33 15.46 -14.16 -1.43
CA SER A 33 14.53 -14.96 -2.25
C SER A 33 13.09 -14.41 -2.26
N HIS A 34 12.81 -13.43 -1.41
CA HIS A 34 11.52 -12.78 -1.29
C HIS A 34 11.54 -11.32 -1.78
N ALA A 35 12.62 -10.85 -2.42
CA ALA A 35 12.76 -9.47 -2.88
C ALA A 35 11.51 -8.91 -3.58
N GLY A 36 11.06 -7.71 -3.20
CA GLY A 36 9.83 -7.10 -3.68
C GLY A 36 9.32 -5.94 -2.82
N HIS A 37 8.21 -5.37 -3.26
CA HIS A 37 7.47 -4.31 -2.57
C HIS A 37 6.30 -4.90 -1.80
N TYR A 38 6.15 -4.48 -0.55
CA TYR A 38 5.19 -5.02 0.40
C TYR A 38 4.33 -3.91 1.01
N ALA A 39 3.02 -4.11 0.98
CA ALA A 39 2.06 -3.21 1.61
C ALA A 39 1.56 -3.80 2.92
N LYS A 40 1.18 -2.95 3.88
CA LYS A 40 0.47 -3.40 5.08
C LYS A 40 -0.85 -4.05 4.67
N LYS A 41 -1.09 -5.28 5.12
CA LYS A 41 -2.22 -6.10 4.64
C LYS A 41 -3.56 -5.40 4.81
N ILE A 42 -3.81 -4.86 6.00
CA ILE A 42 -5.07 -4.16 6.30
C ILE A 42 -5.29 -2.94 5.40
N PHE A 43 -4.23 -2.21 5.07
CA PHE A 43 -4.32 -1.08 4.14
C PHE A 43 -4.65 -1.57 2.73
N TRP A 44 -3.90 -2.56 2.22
CA TRP A 44 -4.11 -3.11 0.88
C TRP A 44 -5.52 -3.69 0.67
N ASP A 45 -6.03 -4.42 1.66
CA ASP A 45 -7.34 -5.07 1.57
C ASP A 45 -8.50 -4.05 1.59
N ASN A 46 -8.33 -2.93 2.29
CA ASN A 46 -9.37 -1.91 2.43
C ASN A 46 -9.27 -0.77 1.41
N LEU A 47 -8.15 -0.65 0.69
CA LEU A 47 -7.90 0.44 -0.25
C LEU A 47 -9.04 0.64 -1.28
N PRO A 48 -9.57 -0.42 -1.95
CA PRO A 48 -10.65 -0.25 -2.92
C PRO A 48 -11.99 0.16 -2.28
N ALA A 49 -12.23 -0.18 -1.01
CA ALA A 49 -13.48 0.14 -0.32
C ALA A 49 -13.55 1.62 0.08
N VAL A 50 -12.42 2.20 0.43
CA VAL A 50 -12.32 3.65 0.73
C VAL A 50 -12.27 4.45 -0.57
N ASN A 51 -11.46 3.99 -1.54
CA ASN A 51 -11.26 4.63 -2.84
C ASN A 51 -10.91 6.14 -2.73
N ASN A 52 -10.28 6.51 -1.62
CA ASN A 52 -9.74 7.82 -1.27
C ASN A 52 -8.39 7.56 -0.59
N TRP A 53 -7.31 8.00 -1.22
CA TRP A 53 -5.96 7.64 -0.85
C TRP A 53 -5.53 8.24 0.50
N PRO A 54 -5.60 9.57 0.72
CA PRO A 54 -5.30 10.18 2.02
C PRO A 54 -6.11 9.57 3.17
N GLU A 55 -7.41 9.30 2.96
CA GLU A 55 -8.26 8.69 3.98
C GLU A 55 -7.80 7.27 4.32
N ALA A 56 -7.49 6.45 3.31
CA ALA A 56 -7.02 5.09 3.51
C ALA A 56 -5.67 5.06 4.25
N LEU A 57 -4.76 5.98 3.92
CA LEU A 57 -3.48 6.13 4.63
C LEU A 57 -3.69 6.44 6.12
N ARG A 58 -4.50 7.46 6.42
CA ARG A 58 -4.80 7.86 7.79
C ARG A 58 -5.45 6.74 8.59
N LYS A 59 -6.40 6.01 7.98
CA LYS A 59 -7.21 5.01 8.67
C LYS A 59 -6.49 3.68 8.88
N PHE A 60 -5.71 3.23 7.91
CA PHE A 60 -5.19 1.85 7.89
C PHE A 60 -3.68 1.75 7.83
N ASN A 61 -2.99 2.81 7.41
CA ASN A 61 -1.56 2.76 7.20
C ASN A 61 -0.73 3.48 8.28
N SER A 62 -1.38 4.16 9.24
CA SER A 62 -0.77 4.78 10.45
C SER A 62 0.65 5.27 10.15
N TYR A 63 0.79 6.46 9.55
CA TYR A 63 1.98 7.07 8.91
C TYR A 63 3.40 6.51 9.22
N ASP A 64 3.62 6.04 10.43
CA ASP A 64 4.73 5.22 10.96
C ASP A 64 5.19 3.97 10.17
N SER A 65 4.46 3.42 9.17
CA SER A 65 4.99 2.29 8.34
C SER A 65 4.16 2.03 7.08
N SER A 66 4.38 2.85 6.05
CA SER A 66 3.56 2.86 4.83
C SER A 66 3.73 1.61 3.95
N ALA A 67 4.98 1.15 3.79
CA ALA A 67 5.33 -0.01 2.98
C ALA A 67 6.72 -0.54 3.37
N ILE A 68 7.05 -1.75 2.91
CA ILE A 68 8.36 -2.38 3.10
C ILE A 68 8.93 -2.79 1.74
N ASN A 69 10.20 -2.51 1.52
CA ASN A 69 10.96 -2.98 0.37
C ASN A 69 11.98 -4.03 0.83
N ILE A 70 11.99 -5.19 0.19
CA ILE A 70 13.07 -6.16 0.31
C ILE A 70 13.86 -6.15 -1.00
N TYR A 71 15.12 -5.73 -0.95
CA TYR A 71 16.00 -5.67 -2.13
C TYR A 71 16.58 -7.05 -2.48
N ASP A 72 17.11 -7.17 -3.69
CA ASP A 72 17.78 -8.39 -4.20
C ASP A 72 19.09 -8.74 -3.47
N THR A 73 19.56 -7.86 -2.60
CA THR A 73 20.64 -8.08 -1.63
C THR A 73 20.16 -8.74 -0.33
N GLY A 74 18.84 -8.81 -0.10
CA GLY A 74 18.24 -9.19 1.17
C GLY A 74 18.14 -8.03 2.18
N MET A 75 18.58 -6.83 1.80
CA MET A 75 18.37 -5.62 2.59
C MET A 75 16.88 -5.29 2.67
N VAL A 76 16.41 -4.86 3.84
CA VAL A 76 15.02 -4.47 4.07
C VAL A 76 14.97 -3.00 4.43
N ALA A 77 14.11 -2.25 3.73
CA ALA A 77 13.82 -0.85 4.02
C ALA A 77 12.34 -0.67 4.34
N ILE A 78 12.05 0.09 5.39
CA ILE A 78 10.71 0.60 5.68
C ILE A 78 10.54 1.96 5.01
N ILE A 79 9.35 2.22 4.48
CA ILE A 79 8.91 3.51 3.95
C ILE A 79 7.97 4.13 4.99
N PHE A 80 8.27 5.33 5.44
CA PHE A 80 7.48 6.11 6.39
C PHE A 80 6.76 7.25 5.66
N GLY A 81 5.44 7.34 5.85
CA GLY A 81 4.61 8.40 5.29
C GLY A 81 4.69 8.59 3.77
N TRP A 82 5.27 7.63 3.02
CA TRP A 82 5.66 7.78 1.62
C TRP A 82 6.71 8.86 1.32
N HIS A 83 7.31 9.45 2.36
CA HIS A 83 8.29 10.53 2.27
C HIS A 83 9.71 10.06 2.60
N GLU A 84 9.82 9.17 3.59
CA GLU A 84 11.12 8.77 4.16
C GLU A 84 11.33 7.26 4.06
N GLY A 85 12.60 6.86 4.05
CA GLY A 85 13.00 5.46 4.09
C GLY A 85 14.07 5.21 5.15
N ALA A 86 13.96 4.10 5.89
CA ALA A 86 15.02 3.64 6.77
C ALA A 86 15.29 2.14 6.59
N THR A 87 16.53 1.72 6.77
CA THR A 87 16.86 0.30 6.82
C THR A 87 16.39 -0.31 8.13
N VAL A 88 15.75 -1.48 8.08
CA VAL A 88 15.37 -2.23 9.28
C VAL A 88 16.34 -3.38 9.53
N THR A 89 16.61 -3.65 10.80
CA THR A 89 17.60 -4.65 11.22
C THR A 89 17.03 -6.05 11.36
N CYS A 90 15.71 -6.20 11.46
CA CYS A 90 15.06 -7.49 11.69
C CYS A 90 13.71 -7.60 10.98
N ALA A 91 13.62 -8.59 10.10
CA ALA A 91 12.41 -9.00 9.41
C ALA A 91 12.29 -10.52 9.46
N ASN A 92 11.06 -11.05 9.47
CA ASN A 92 10.81 -12.48 9.40
C ASN A 92 9.46 -12.77 8.73
N PHE A 93 9.34 -13.94 8.12
CA PHE A 93 8.08 -14.41 7.56
C PHE A 93 7.35 -15.29 8.57
N ARG A 94 6.07 -15.01 8.79
CA ARG A 94 5.14 -15.84 9.59
C ARG A 94 3.96 -16.17 8.69
N ASP A 95 3.73 -17.45 8.42
CA ASP A 95 2.65 -17.91 7.54
C ASP A 95 2.63 -17.21 6.17
N SER A 96 3.82 -17.00 5.58
CA SER A 96 4.05 -16.28 4.30
C SER A 96 3.81 -14.77 4.34
N GLU A 97 3.49 -14.21 5.49
CA GLU A 97 3.35 -12.77 5.68
C GLU A 97 4.63 -12.19 6.28
N LEU A 98 5.03 -11.01 5.81
CA LEU A 98 6.22 -10.33 6.29
C LEU A 98 5.89 -9.56 7.57
N TRP A 99 6.74 -9.72 8.57
CA TRP A 99 6.74 -8.96 9.80
C TRP A 99 8.11 -8.32 9.99
N ILE A 100 8.16 -7.11 10.53
CA ILE A 100 9.42 -6.45 10.89
C ILE A 100 9.39 -6.03 12.36
N LYS A 101 10.55 -5.91 13.00
CA LYS A 101 10.63 -5.25 14.30
C LYS A 101 10.63 -3.75 14.09
N ASP A 102 9.73 -3.06 14.79
CA ASP A 102 9.63 -1.60 14.78
C ASP A 102 10.96 -0.99 15.27
N PRO A 103 11.69 -0.25 14.39
CA PRO A 103 12.98 0.34 14.75
C PRO A 103 12.85 1.45 15.80
N ALA A 104 11.68 2.07 15.93
CA ALA A 104 11.42 3.12 16.92
C ALA A 104 10.99 2.56 18.29
N SER A 105 10.69 1.26 18.39
CA SER A 105 10.18 0.65 19.62
C SER A 105 11.31 0.08 20.49
N PRO A 106 11.53 0.58 21.72
CA PRO A 106 12.52 0.00 22.64
C PRO A 106 12.16 -1.43 23.08
N LYS A 107 10.90 -1.85 22.86
CA LYS A 107 10.41 -3.20 23.14
C LYS A 107 10.50 -4.15 21.94
N SER A 108 11.08 -3.71 20.82
CA SER A 108 11.26 -4.55 19.62
C SER A 108 9.95 -5.20 19.15
N LYS A 109 8.85 -4.42 19.18
CA LYS A 109 7.51 -4.92 18.81
C LYS A 109 7.50 -5.29 17.33
N TRP A 110 6.97 -6.47 17.02
CA TRP A 110 6.69 -6.86 15.64
C TRP A 110 5.50 -6.07 15.08
N ILE A 111 5.69 -5.49 13.89
CA ILE A 111 4.66 -4.79 13.12
C ILE A 111 4.43 -5.53 11.80
N GLY A 112 3.16 -5.60 11.40
CA GLY A 112 2.69 -6.43 10.29
C GLY A 112 1.24 -6.88 10.51
N PRO A 113 0.73 -7.80 9.68
CA PRO A 113 1.44 -8.40 8.55
C PRO A 113 1.54 -7.45 7.35
N PHE A 114 2.64 -7.58 6.61
CA PHE A 114 2.84 -7.02 5.28
C PHE A 114 2.75 -8.12 4.23
N ILE A 115 2.16 -7.81 3.08
CA ILE A 115 1.99 -8.74 1.96
C ILE A 115 2.69 -8.20 0.73
N LYS A 116 3.25 -9.10 -0.08
CA LYS A 116 3.91 -8.72 -1.32
C LYS A 116 2.86 -8.25 -2.32
N VAL A 117 3.02 -7.04 -2.83
CA VAL A 117 2.12 -6.45 -3.84
C VAL A 117 2.80 -6.25 -5.19
N GLY A 118 4.13 -6.35 -5.23
CA GLY A 118 4.88 -6.16 -6.47
C GLY A 118 6.38 -6.47 -6.35
N ALA A 119 7.08 -6.24 -7.45
CA ALA A 119 8.54 -6.22 -7.49
C ALA A 119 9.06 -4.81 -7.13
N ILE A 120 10.32 -4.71 -6.72
CA ILE A 120 10.98 -3.40 -6.69
C ILE A 120 11.43 -3.12 -8.12
N VAL A 121 10.86 -2.09 -8.74
CA VAL A 121 11.24 -1.65 -10.09
C VAL A 121 11.81 -0.24 -10.00
N PRO A 122 13.14 -0.08 -10.05
CA PRO A 122 13.77 1.23 -10.15
C PRO A 122 13.43 1.93 -11.47
N PRO A 123 13.35 3.27 -11.51
CA PRO A 123 13.58 4.16 -10.39
C PRO A 123 12.40 4.25 -9.40
N TYR A 124 11.14 4.28 -9.83
CA TYR A 124 9.98 4.37 -8.91
C TYR A 124 8.70 3.90 -9.61
N ALA A 125 8.33 2.62 -9.48
CA ALA A 125 7.08 2.09 -10.07
C ALA A 125 6.07 1.57 -9.03
N GLU A 126 6.33 1.77 -7.73
CA GLU A 126 5.45 1.26 -6.67
C GLU A 126 4.05 1.88 -6.70
N ASN A 127 3.94 3.13 -7.14
CA ASN A 127 2.68 3.82 -7.35
C ASN A 127 1.75 3.08 -8.33
N GLN A 128 2.30 2.33 -9.30
CA GLN A 128 1.52 1.58 -10.27
C GLN A 128 0.73 0.44 -9.62
N TYR A 129 1.26 -0.19 -8.57
CA TYR A 129 0.55 -1.26 -7.85
C TYR A 129 -0.70 -0.74 -7.17
N TYR A 130 -0.59 0.42 -6.52
CA TYR A 130 -1.71 1.09 -5.85
C TYR A 130 -2.68 1.71 -6.85
N PHE A 131 -2.18 2.30 -7.93
CA PHE A 131 -2.99 2.82 -9.03
C PHE A 131 -3.90 1.73 -9.61
N VAL A 132 -3.32 0.57 -9.96
CA VAL A 132 -4.09 -0.57 -10.48
C VAL A 132 -5.08 -1.09 -9.43
N LYS A 133 -4.70 -1.11 -8.15
CA LYS A 133 -5.58 -1.53 -7.06
C LYS A 133 -6.80 -0.62 -6.90
N LEU A 134 -6.65 0.69 -7.14
CA LEU A 134 -7.73 1.68 -7.02
C LEU A 134 -8.62 1.77 -8.26
N PHE A 135 -8.02 1.79 -9.46
CA PHE A 135 -8.75 2.05 -10.71
C PHE A 135 -9.06 0.79 -11.53
N GLY A 136 -8.46 -0.36 -11.19
CA GLY A 136 -8.91 -1.67 -11.62
C GLY A 136 -8.91 -1.93 -13.14
N ASN A 137 -7.93 -1.44 -13.89
CA ASN A 137 -7.86 -1.54 -15.37
C ASN A 137 -9.21 -1.31 -16.07
N SER A 138 -10.01 -0.38 -15.53
CA SER A 138 -11.40 -0.19 -15.93
C SER A 138 -11.53 0.95 -16.94
N CYS A 139 -12.61 0.92 -17.71
CA CYS A 139 -12.98 2.00 -18.61
C CYS A 139 -14.26 2.69 -18.12
N TYR A 140 -14.31 4.00 -18.32
CA TYR A 140 -15.42 4.89 -17.99
C TYR A 140 -15.71 5.82 -19.16
N THR A 141 -16.93 6.33 -19.22
CA THR A 141 -17.33 7.38 -20.15
C THR A 141 -17.53 8.67 -19.36
N SER A 142 -16.98 9.77 -19.87
CA SER A 142 -17.19 11.09 -19.26
C SER A 142 -18.56 11.67 -19.62
N ASP A 143 -18.97 12.70 -18.89
CA ASP A 143 -20.10 13.57 -19.22
C ASP A 143 -19.96 14.25 -20.60
N LYS A 144 -18.73 14.34 -21.13
CA LYS A 144 -18.42 14.83 -22.48
C LYS A 144 -18.28 13.73 -23.53
N LYS A 145 -18.64 12.49 -23.21
CA LYS A 145 -18.55 11.31 -24.10
C LYS A 145 -17.12 10.84 -24.43
N GLU A 146 -16.10 11.44 -23.83
CA GLU A 146 -14.72 10.92 -23.88
C GLU A 146 -14.66 9.55 -23.18
N ARG A 147 -13.95 8.57 -23.76
CA ARG A 147 -13.70 7.26 -23.16
C ARG A 147 -12.38 7.29 -22.39
N TRP A 148 -12.44 7.00 -21.11
CA TRP A 148 -11.32 7.00 -20.18
C TRP A 148 -11.00 5.57 -19.76
N CYS A 149 -9.84 5.01 -20.11
CA CYS A 149 -9.41 3.69 -19.65
C CYS A 149 -8.13 3.78 -18.82
N PHE A 150 -8.17 3.23 -17.62
CA PHE A 150 -7.07 3.20 -16.68
C PHE A 150 -6.21 1.95 -16.93
N GLN A 151 -4.90 2.10 -16.84
CA GLN A 151 -3.95 0.99 -16.97
C GLN A 151 -2.70 1.27 -16.12
N PRO A 152 -1.82 0.28 -15.87
CA PRO A 152 -0.63 0.50 -15.06
C PRO A 152 0.22 1.63 -15.64
N GLY A 153 0.41 2.71 -14.86
CA GLY A 153 1.23 3.86 -15.24
C GLY A 153 0.65 4.80 -16.30
N ALA A 154 -0.63 4.64 -16.69
CA ALA A 154 -1.24 5.52 -17.69
C ALA A 154 -2.77 5.56 -17.64
N ILE A 155 -3.32 6.63 -18.22
CA ILE A 155 -4.75 6.78 -18.52
C ILE A 155 -4.85 7.05 -20.03
N SER A 156 -5.74 6.33 -20.70
CA SER A 156 -6.09 6.66 -22.09
C SER A 156 -7.39 7.44 -22.13
N ILE A 157 -7.41 8.55 -22.88
CA ILE A 157 -8.58 9.40 -23.11
C ILE A 157 -8.81 9.42 -24.63
N ASP A 158 -9.93 8.86 -25.09
CA ASP A 158 -10.24 8.68 -26.52
C ASP A 158 -9.09 8.02 -27.30
N ALA A 159 -8.55 6.95 -26.72
CA ALA A 159 -7.40 6.18 -27.22
C ALA A 159 -6.05 6.94 -27.25
N LYS A 160 -6.01 8.22 -26.87
CA LYS A 160 -4.75 8.93 -26.62
C LYS A 160 -4.22 8.54 -25.25
N LEU A 161 -2.99 8.05 -25.21
CA LEU A 161 -2.36 7.63 -23.97
C LEU A 161 -1.68 8.80 -23.26
N HIS A 162 -1.91 8.90 -21.96
CA HIS A 162 -1.30 9.86 -21.06
C HIS A 162 -0.59 9.11 -19.93
N PRO A 163 0.73 9.30 -19.71
CA PRO A 163 1.39 8.81 -18.51
C PRO A 163 0.65 9.29 -17.27
N ALA A 164 0.45 8.40 -16.30
CA ALA A 164 -0.31 8.71 -15.11
C ALA A 164 0.34 8.08 -13.88
N GLU A 165 0.49 8.88 -12.84
CA GLU A 165 1.19 8.50 -11.61
C GLU A 165 0.30 8.81 -10.42
N LEU A 166 0.03 7.80 -9.58
CA LEU A 166 -0.62 8.03 -8.29
C LEU A 166 0.36 8.79 -7.40
N VAL A 167 -0.09 9.91 -6.83
CA VAL A 167 0.69 10.66 -5.84
C VAL A 167 0.56 9.93 -4.50
N LEU A 168 1.66 9.33 -4.06
CA LEU A 168 1.70 8.53 -2.83
C LEU A 168 1.89 9.38 -1.58
N ASP A 169 2.79 10.36 -1.64
CA ASP A 169 2.99 11.36 -0.59
C ASP A 169 1.95 12.47 -0.74
N THR A 170 1.01 12.51 0.19
CA THR A 170 -0.08 13.49 0.21
C THR A 170 0.05 14.48 1.34
N SER A 171 1.24 14.65 1.92
CA SER A 171 1.48 15.64 2.98
C SER A 171 1.08 17.06 2.58
N GLU A 172 1.18 17.37 1.30
CA GLU A 172 0.84 18.67 0.71
C GLU A 172 -0.44 18.63 -0.16
N MET A 173 -1.11 17.49 -0.26
CA MET A 173 -2.28 17.31 -1.14
C MET A 173 -3.59 17.45 -0.36
N PRO A 174 -4.74 17.70 -1.04
CA PRO A 174 -6.04 17.75 -0.39
C PRO A 174 -6.36 16.44 0.35
N GLU A 175 -7.05 16.53 1.48
CA GLU A 175 -7.47 15.35 2.27
C GLU A 175 -8.57 14.50 1.59
N THR A 176 -8.93 14.81 0.34
CA THR A 176 -10.06 14.17 -0.35
C THR A 176 -9.66 13.57 -1.70
N GLY A 177 -10.26 12.42 -2.01
CA GLY A 177 -10.11 11.73 -3.30
C GLY A 177 -8.77 11.01 -3.46
N THR A 178 -8.41 10.75 -4.70
CA THR A 178 -7.19 10.05 -5.08
C THR A 178 -6.43 10.91 -6.10
N PRO A 179 -5.30 11.53 -5.71
CA PRO A 179 -4.52 12.40 -6.58
C PRO A 179 -3.72 11.61 -7.62
N VAL A 180 -3.86 11.98 -8.89
CA VAL A 180 -3.12 11.39 -9.99
C VAL A 180 -2.53 12.49 -10.86
N THR A 181 -1.21 12.50 -10.99
CA THR A 181 -0.48 13.37 -11.91
C THR A 181 -0.56 12.79 -13.32
N ILE A 182 -0.91 13.62 -14.30
CA ILE A 182 -1.01 13.23 -15.72
C ILE A 182 0.08 13.93 -16.53
N ASP A 183 0.62 13.23 -17.54
CA ASP A 183 1.64 13.73 -18.45
C ASP A 183 2.94 14.19 -17.75
N LYS A 184 3.18 13.68 -16.52
CA LYS A 184 4.34 14.01 -15.65
C LYS A 184 4.45 15.50 -15.31
N ASP A 185 3.32 16.17 -15.24
CA ASP A 185 3.23 17.58 -14.91
C ASP A 185 2.35 17.72 -13.66
N GLU A 186 2.95 18.13 -12.55
CA GLU A 186 2.26 18.28 -11.26
C GLU A 186 1.11 19.31 -11.34
N GLU A 187 1.22 20.30 -12.22
CA GLU A 187 0.14 21.27 -12.52
C GLU A 187 -1.06 20.59 -13.21
N ASN A 188 -0.87 19.38 -13.76
CA ASN A 188 -1.91 18.54 -14.34
C ASN A 188 -2.38 17.41 -13.39
N THR A 189 -2.26 17.62 -12.08
CA THR A 189 -2.80 16.69 -11.10
C THR A 189 -4.33 16.72 -11.08
N LEU A 190 -4.94 15.53 -11.20
CA LEU A 190 -6.38 15.32 -11.10
C LEU A 190 -6.73 14.61 -9.81
N ILE A 191 -7.77 15.08 -9.12
CA ILE A 191 -8.32 14.42 -7.93
C ILE A 191 -9.52 13.59 -8.32
N PHE A 192 -9.43 12.28 -8.12
CA PHE A 192 -10.51 11.33 -8.37
C PHE A 192 -11.28 11.07 -7.08
N THR A 193 -12.52 11.57 -6.98
CA THR A 193 -13.41 11.30 -5.85
C THR A 193 -14.43 10.22 -6.24
N PRO A 194 -14.53 9.12 -5.48
CA PRO A 194 -15.41 8.02 -5.82
C PRO A 194 -16.89 8.39 -5.72
N THR A 195 -17.69 7.73 -6.55
CA THR A 195 -19.16 7.78 -6.53
C THR A 195 -19.71 6.36 -6.72
N PRO A 196 -21.01 6.10 -6.45
CA PRO A 196 -21.59 4.79 -6.70
C PRO A 196 -21.51 4.29 -8.16
N LYS A 197 -21.25 5.17 -9.14
CA LYS A 197 -21.23 4.84 -10.58
C LYS A 197 -19.87 5.04 -11.26
N GLY A 198 -18.85 5.49 -10.55
CA GLY A 198 -17.55 5.90 -11.10
C GLY A 198 -16.93 7.02 -10.29
N PHE A 199 -16.51 8.11 -10.93
CA PHE A 199 -15.73 9.18 -10.27
C PHE A 199 -16.22 10.59 -10.62
N LYS A 200 -16.11 11.51 -9.66
CA LYS A 200 -15.99 12.94 -9.94
C LYS A 200 -14.51 13.27 -10.05
N VAL A 201 -14.14 14.03 -11.08
CA VAL A 201 -12.76 14.41 -11.35
C VAL A 201 -12.64 15.91 -11.21
N PHE A 202 -11.70 16.34 -10.38
CA PHE A 202 -11.38 17.74 -10.14
C PHE A 202 -9.96 18.03 -10.62
N LYS A 203 -9.73 19.23 -11.13
CA LYS A 203 -8.38 19.71 -11.35
C LYS A 203 -7.83 20.22 -10.04
N TYR A 204 -6.64 19.77 -9.69
CA TYR A 204 -5.88 20.36 -8.59
C TYR A 204 -5.08 21.54 -9.11
N THR A 205 -5.23 22.69 -8.47
CA THR A 205 -4.48 23.90 -8.79
C THR A 205 -3.74 24.33 -7.54
N PHE A 206 -2.41 24.39 -7.61
CA PHE A 206 -1.60 25.02 -6.58
C PHE A 206 -1.45 26.51 -6.92
N ASP A 207 -1.87 27.39 -6.01
CA ASP A 207 -1.60 28.82 -6.10
C ASP A 207 -0.60 29.19 -4.99
N PRO A 208 0.62 29.66 -5.32
CA PRO A 208 1.60 30.06 -4.31
C PRO A 208 1.17 31.23 -3.43
N GLU A 209 0.26 32.10 -3.89
CA GLU A 209 -0.22 33.28 -3.15
C GLU A 209 -1.44 32.97 -2.27
N GLU A 210 -2.34 32.10 -2.74
CA GLU A 210 -3.51 31.65 -1.97
C GLU A 210 -3.26 30.36 -1.15
N GLY A 211 -2.12 29.71 -1.38
CA GLY A 211 -1.79 28.40 -0.85
C GLY A 211 -2.61 27.27 -1.49
N TYR A 212 -2.60 26.10 -0.84
CA TYR A 212 -3.41 24.96 -1.28
C TYR A 212 -4.90 25.26 -1.10
N SER A 213 -5.62 25.52 -2.19
CA SER A 213 -7.08 25.56 -2.17
C SER A 213 -7.60 24.13 -1.97
N GLN A 214 -8.02 23.80 -0.75
CA GLN A 214 -8.64 22.52 -0.47
C GLN A 214 -9.90 22.37 -1.33
N ILE A 215 -9.91 21.33 -2.17
CA ILE A 215 -11.11 20.96 -2.94
C ILE A 215 -12.12 20.35 -1.96
N ASP A 216 -13.24 21.04 -1.76
CA ASP A 216 -14.43 20.48 -1.11
C ASP A 216 -15.32 19.84 -2.18
N PRO A 217 -15.32 18.49 -2.33
CA PRO A 217 -16.08 17.82 -3.39
C PRO A 217 -17.61 17.95 -3.24
N HIS A 218 -18.09 18.50 -2.13
CA HIS A 218 -19.50 18.81 -1.91
C HIS A 218 -19.90 20.22 -2.39
N LYS A 219 -18.93 21.14 -2.49
CA LYS A 219 -19.18 22.54 -2.90
C LYS A 219 -18.62 22.87 -4.28
N THR A 220 -17.59 22.17 -4.71
CA THR A 220 -16.92 22.40 -6.00
C THR A 220 -17.60 21.58 -7.10
N LEU A 221 -17.81 22.21 -8.27
CA LEU A 221 -18.28 21.49 -9.45
C LEU A 221 -17.14 20.65 -10.05
N PRO A 222 -17.39 19.38 -10.42
CA PRO A 222 -16.36 18.55 -11.01
C PRO A 222 -16.00 19.04 -12.42
N TRP A 223 -14.74 18.90 -12.80
CA TRP A 223 -14.27 19.16 -14.16
C TRP A 223 -14.74 18.09 -15.15
N ARG A 224 -14.87 16.85 -14.67
CA ARG A 224 -15.51 15.72 -15.37
C ARG A 224 -16.26 14.82 -14.40
N THR A 225 -17.28 14.16 -14.90
CA THR A 225 -17.89 13.01 -14.21
C THR A 225 -17.68 11.77 -15.07
N LEU A 226 -17.08 10.73 -14.49
CA LEU A 226 -16.82 9.45 -15.13
C LEU A 226 -17.82 8.42 -14.62
N SER A 227 -18.48 7.70 -15.53
CA SER A 227 -19.37 6.59 -15.19
C SER A 227 -19.15 5.38 -16.10
N HIS A 228 -19.48 4.19 -15.60
CA HIS A 228 -19.60 3.01 -16.45
C HIS A 228 -20.70 3.16 -17.51
#